data_AF-A0A317X9I5-F1
#
_entry.id   AF-A0A317X9I5-F1
#
_cell.length_a   1.000
_cell.length_b   1.000
_cell.length_c   1.000
_cell.angle_alpha   90.00
_cell.angle_beta   90.00
_cell.angle_gamma   90.00
#
_symmetry.space_group_name_H-M   'P 1'
#
loop_
_entity.id
_entity.type
_entity.pdbx_description
1 polymer ?
#
loop_
_entity_poly.entity_id
_entity_poly.type
_entity_poly.pdbx_seq_one_letter_code
_entity_poly.pdbx_strand_id
1 'polypeptide(L)'
;MSLSNDESSIPDIEIYSNEFAQQLTDRGIYPNEWSDPDGLVPAPPRNWDALNRMLSRRRASLTESSFSEADFTSFRHIAVNAWCKADIHVDILPIIWGKRDREPPFFLGRGGTFKNIAPFSSDWPLPVVRLDYYNGARQDDIELKVREKLHDKIIPWLGDKDQVPLAPNFFVELGDPSEPTTVCFRKACYAGAVGCRAMQALQSYRRDRTFYDHEAYTITGTYASGMLTLYAHHAIPHVPGVSSCRQSDYIMTQLGAWSMIHDAATFRQGATAFEMLLSGQERGCSN
;
A
#
# COMPACT_ATOMS: atom_id res chain seq x y z
N MET A 1 36.54 8.92 -12.45
CA MET A 1 35.41 9.87 -12.31
C MET A 1 34.54 9.76 -13.55
N SER A 2 33.55 8.87 -13.51
CA SER A 2 32.48 8.82 -14.50
C SER A 2 31.27 9.50 -13.88
N LEU A 3 30.96 10.70 -14.34
CA LEU A 3 29.69 11.36 -14.09
C LEU A 3 28.62 10.47 -14.73
N SER A 4 27.90 9.71 -13.91
CA SER A 4 26.72 8.98 -14.33
C SER A 4 25.65 9.99 -14.72
N ASN A 5 25.17 9.88 -15.96
CA ASN A 5 24.03 10.61 -16.48
C ASN A 5 22.87 10.56 -15.48
N ASP A 6 22.56 11.72 -14.91
CA ASP A 6 21.34 11.96 -14.15
C ASP A 6 20.20 12.04 -15.17
N GLU A 7 19.66 10.88 -15.58
CA GLU A 7 18.35 10.84 -16.21
C GLU A 7 17.37 11.46 -15.20
N SER A 8 16.95 12.70 -15.47
CA SER A 8 15.98 13.39 -14.61
C SER A 8 14.72 12.53 -14.52
N SER A 9 14.55 11.80 -13.42
CA SER A 9 13.35 11.01 -13.21
C SER A 9 12.18 11.98 -13.11
N ILE A 10 11.14 11.77 -13.91
CA ILE A 10 9.91 12.59 -13.86
C ILE A 10 9.42 12.64 -12.39
N PRO A 11 9.15 13.82 -11.82
CA PRO A 11 8.66 13.98 -10.45
C PRO A 11 7.38 13.19 -10.18
N ASP A 12 7.20 12.72 -8.94
CA ASP A 12 5.99 11.98 -8.54
C ASP A 12 4.73 12.85 -8.76
N ILE A 13 4.80 14.15 -8.48
CA ILE A 13 3.69 15.10 -8.75
C ILE A 13 3.22 15.16 -10.21
N GLU A 14 4.13 14.97 -11.17
CA GLU A 14 3.78 14.96 -12.61
C GLU A 14 3.19 13.61 -13.03
N ILE A 15 3.70 12.51 -12.48
CA ILE A 15 3.22 11.15 -12.78
C ILE A 15 1.83 10.92 -12.17
N TYR A 16 1.64 11.34 -10.91
CA TYR A 16 0.44 11.09 -10.12
C TYR A 16 -0.49 12.32 -10.10
N SER A 17 -0.69 12.91 -11.28
CA SER A 17 -1.48 14.11 -11.52
C SER A 17 -3.00 13.89 -11.40
N ASN A 18 -3.79 14.95 -11.64
CA ASN A 18 -5.25 14.85 -11.69
C ASN A 18 -5.70 13.95 -12.86
N GLU A 19 -5.01 14.03 -13.98
CA GLU A 19 -5.24 13.17 -15.15
C GLU A 19 -4.99 11.71 -14.79
N PHE A 20 -3.95 11.41 -14.01
CA PHE A 20 -3.70 10.06 -13.51
C PHE A 20 -4.87 9.55 -12.63
N ALA A 21 -5.47 10.41 -11.80
CA ALA A 21 -6.64 10.03 -10.99
C ALA A 21 -7.84 9.63 -11.86
N GLN A 22 -8.10 10.36 -12.95
CA GLN A 22 -9.13 9.96 -13.92
C GLN A 22 -8.76 8.65 -14.64
N GLN A 23 -7.48 8.47 -14.97
CA GLN A 23 -7.04 7.22 -15.59
C GLN A 23 -7.21 6.01 -14.66
N LEU A 24 -7.08 6.18 -13.33
CA LEU A 24 -7.39 5.12 -12.37
C LEU A 24 -8.87 4.72 -12.46
N THR A 25 -9.80 5.68 -12.40
CA THR A 25 -11.24 5.40 -12.42
C THR A 25 -11.70 4.82 -13.75
N ASP A 26 -11.16 5.30 -14.87
CA ASP A 26 -11.40 4.76 -16.21
C ASP A 26 -11.00 3.26 -16.32
N ARG A 27 -10.04 2.83 -15.49
CA ARG A 27 -9.54 1.44 -15.41
C ARG A 27 -10.15 0.63 -14.27
N GLY A 28 -11.17 1.16 -13.60
CA GLY A 28 -11.87 0.47 -12.54
C GLY A 28 -11.10 0.44 -11.23
N ILE A 29 -10.16 1.36 -11.04
CA ILE A 29 -9.44 1.56 -9.78
C ILE A 29 -10.06 2.77 -9.09
N TYR A 30 -10.82 2.51 -8.04
CA TYR A 30 -11.67 3.52 -7.41
C TYR A 30 -11.09 3.95 -6.06
N PRO A 31 -10.82 5.26 -5.86
CA PRO A 31 -10.32 5.77 -4.59
C PRO A 31 -11.40 5.70 -3.50
N ASN A 32 -10.97 5.93 -2.26
CA ASN A 32 -11.87 5.98 -1.10
C ASN A 32 -13.00 6.99 -1.30
N GLU A 33 -14.22 6.61 -0.91
CA GLU A 33 -15.46 7.39 -1.08
C GLU A 33 -15.78 7.78 -2.54
N TRP A 34 -15.20 7.09 -3.54
CA TRP A 34 -15.64 7.29 -4.92
C TRP A 34 -17.11 6.88 -5.07
N SER A 35 -17.89 7.76 -5.69
CA SER A 35 -19.27 7.49 -6.04
C SER A 35 -19.44 7.44 -7.55
N ASP A 36 -20.34 6.58 -8.02
CA ASP A 36 -20.77 6.58 -9.41
C ASP A 36 -21.61 7.83 -9.75
N PRO A 37 -22.02 8.04 -11.03
CA PRO A 37 -22.85 9.18 -11.41
C PRO A 37 -24.21 9.26 -10.70
N ASP A 38 -24.70 8.14 -10.16
CA ASP A 38 -25.94 8.08 -9.38
C ASP A 38 -25.69 8.36 -7.88
N GLY A 39 -24.43 8.62 -7.49
CA GLY A 39 -24.02 8.92 -6.13
C GLY A 39 -23.85 7.68 -5.26
N LEU A 40 -23.84 6.47 -5.83
CA LEU A 40 -23.67 5.23 -5.09
C LEU A 40 -22.19 4.97 -4.80
N VAL A 41 -21.86 4.82 -3.52
CA VAL A 41 -20.52 4.43 -3.06
C VAL A 41 -20.44 2.90 -2.98
N PRO A 42 -19.37 2.27 -3.50
CA PRO A 42 -19.15 0.84 -3.35
C PRO A 42 -19.18 0.38 -1.89
N ALA A 43 -19.75 -0.81 -1.67
CA ALA A 43 -19.79 -1.41 -0.33
C ALA A 43 -18.37 -1.66 0.22
N PRO A 44 -18.16 -1.57 1.55
CA PRO A 44 -16.90 -1.96 2.16
C PRO A 44 -16.65 -3.47 1.99
N PRO A 45 -15.39 -3.93 2.13
CA PRO A 45 -15.07 -5.35 2.03
C PRO A 45 -15.79 -6.18 3.12
N ARG A 46 -16.13 -7.43 2.82
CA ARG A 46 -16.89 -8.31 3.70
C ARG A 46 -16.19 -8.57 5.05
N ASN A 47 -14.86 -8.57 5.07
CA ASN A 47 -14.05 -8.72 6.28
C ASN A 47 -13.77 -7.39 7.02
N TRP A 48 -14.48 -6.30 6.70
CA TRP A 48 -14.32 -4.98 7.29
C TRP A 48 -14.29 -4.98 8.82
N ASP A 49 -15.28 -5.60 9.46
CA ASP A 49 -15.36 -5.64 10.92
C ASP A 49 -14.21 -6.44 11.52
N ALA A 50 -13.74 -7.49 10.84
CA ALA A 50 -12.60 -8.27 11.29
C ALA A 50 -11.29 -7.46 11.21
N LEU A 51 -11.10 -6.70 10.14
CA LEU A 51 -9.97 -5.77 9.99
C LEU A 51 -10.01 -4.68 11.07
N ASN A 52 -11.14 -4.01 11.28
CA ASN A 52 -11.27 -2.97 12.31
C ASN A 52 -11.06 -3.50 13.73
N ARG A 53 -11.58 -4.70 14.03
CA ARG A 53 -11.29 -5.37 15.31
C ARG A 53 -9.81 -5.69 15.47
N MET A 54 -9.13 -6.12 14.41
CA MET A 54 -7.69 -6.40 14.44
C MET A 54 -6.88 -5.12 14.71
N LEU A 55 -7.18 -4.03 14.00
CA LEU A 55 -6.49 -2.74 14.15
C LEU A 55 -6.69 -2.13 15.55
N SER A 56 -7.84 -2.39 16.18
CA SER A 56 -8.18 -1.89 17.51
C SER A 56 -7.62 -2.74 18.66
N ARG A 57 -6.91 -3.86 18.38
CA ARG A 57 -6.32 -4.69 19.44
C ARG A 57 -5.21 -3.91 20.15
N ARG A 58 -5.25 -3.85 21.49
CA ARG A 58 -4.14 -3.30 22.29
C ARG A 58 -2.93 -4.23 22.22
N ARG A 59 -1.73 -3.65 22.17
CA ARG A 59 -0.45 -4.35 22.36
C ARG A 59 0.35 -3.75 23.50
N ALA A 60 1.16 -4.61 24.11
CA ALA A 60 2.09 -4.21 25.18
C ALA A 60 3.28 -3.37 24.66
N SER A 61 3.58 -3.42 23.35
CA SER A 61 4.70 -2.69 22.71
C SER A 61 4.52 -1.17 22.74
N LEU A 62 3.28 -0.66 22.81
CA LEU A 62 2.94 0.77 22.78
C LEU A 62 2.01 1.14 23.94
N THR A 63 2.59 1.15 25.14
CA THR A 63 1.97 1.61 26.38
C THR A 63 2.55 2.97 26.79
N GLU A 64 1.93 3.66 27.75
CA GLU A 64 2.52 4.87 28.34
C GLU A 64 3.95 4.65 28.85
N SER A 65 4.24 3.45 29.35
CA SER A 65 5.59 3.08 29.81
C SER A 65 6.60 2.83 28.69
N SER A 66 6.16 2.49 27.47
CA SER A 66 7.07 2.24 26.34
C SER A 66 7.17 3.40 25.34
N PHE A 67 6.19 4.32 25.34
CA PHE A 67 6.20 5.55 24.57
C PHE A 67 5.62 6.70 25.41
N SER A 68 6.51 7.45 26.06
CA SER A 68 6.19 8.52 27.00
C SER A 68 5.76 9.82 26.31
N GLU A 69 5.25 10.79 27.07
CA GLU A 69 5.00 12.16 26.57
C GLU A 69 6.28 12.86 26.08
N ALA A 70 7.43 12.54 26.67
CA ALA A 70 8.72 13.06 26.22
C ALA A 70 9.13 12.47 24.86
N ASP A 71 8.87 11.16 24.65
CA ASP A 71 9.08 10.51 23.36
C ASP A 71 8.15 11.11 22.30
N PHE A 72 6.88 11.31 22.63
CA PHE A 72 5.91 11.97 21.74
C PHE A 72 6.34 13.40 21.38
N THR A 73 6.79 14.18 22.36
CA THR A 73 7.24 15.56 22.12
C THR A 73 8.44 15.58 21.16
N SER A 74 9.38 14.66 21.33
CA SER A 74 10.53 14.48 20.43
C SER A 74 10.07 14.06 19.02
N PHE A 75 9.18 13.07 18.92
CA PHE A 75 8.60 12.63 17.65
C PHE A 75 7.90 13.79 16.91
N ARG A 76 7.04 14.53 17.62
CA ARG A 76 6.31 15.66 17.04
C ARG A 76 7.25 16.74 16.53
N HIS A 77 8.34 17.02 17.25
CA HIS A 77 9.35 17.97 16.80
C HIS A 77 10.01 17.50 15.49
N ILE A 78 10.41 16.24 15.40
CA ILE A 78 10.97 15.65 14.16
C ILE A 78 9.94 15.73 13.02
N ALA A 79 8.71 15.29 13.28
CA ALA A 79 7.66 15.21 12.27
C ALA A 79 7.28 16.57 11.68
N VAL A 80 7.22 17.63 12.51
CA VAL A 80 6.90 18.99 12.07
C VAL A 80 8.06 19.65 11.30
N ASN A 81 9.30 19.21 11.53
CA ASN A 81 10.49 19.77 10.88
C ASN A 81 11.02 18.90 9.72
N ALA A 82 10.32 17.84 9.33
CA ALA A 82 10.67 17.07 8.14
C ALA A 82 10.40 17.90 6.88
N TRP A 83 11.42 18.05 6.02
CA TRP A 83 11.34 18.90 4.84
C TRP A 83 11.25 18.12 3.54
N CYS A 84 11.69 16.87 3.54
CA CYS A 84 11.64 16.02 2.37
C CYS A 84 11.21 14.59 2.73
N LYS A 85 10.88 13.81 1.70
CA LYS A 85 10.54 12.40 1.86
C LYS A 85 11.64 11.57 2.54
N ALA A 86 12.92 11.95 2.38
CA ALA A 86 14.04 11.25 3.00
C ALA A 86 14.04 11.40 4.53
N ASP A 87 13.65 12.56 5.06
CA ASP A 87 13.55 12.79 6.52
C ASP A 87 12.45 11.89 7.12
N ILE A 88 11.32 11.78 6.43
CA ILE A 88 10.21 10.88 6.84
C ILE A 88 10.71 9.44 6.91
N HIS A 89 11.43 9.01 5.88
CA HIS A 89 11.99 7.66 5.81
C HIS A 89 12.93 7.39 6.99
N VAL A 90 13.87 8.30 7.27
CA VAL A 90 14.98 8.03 8.20
C VAL A 90 14.58 8.27 9.66
N ASP A 91 13.77 9.29 9.92
CA ASP A 91 13.56 9.78 11.29
C ASP A 91 12.12 9.58 11.80
N ILE A 92 11.13 9.38 10.93
CA ILE A 92 9.72 9.25 11.35
C ILE A 92 9.26 7.80 11.32
N LEU A 93 9.37 7.13 10.17
CA LEU A 93 8.83 5.78 10.00
C LEU A 93 9.36 4.74 11.00
N PRO A 94 10.66 4.71 11.34
CA PRO A 94 11.17 3.75 12.34
C PRO A 94 10.46 3.89 13.69
N ILE A 95 10.13 5.13 14.08
CA ILE A 95 9.40 5.41 15.33
C ILE A 95 7.96 4.87 15.24
N ILE A 96 7.29 5.03 14.09
CA ILE A 96 5.93 4.50 13.87
C ILE A 96 5.91 2.96 13.88
N TRP A 97 6.94 2.31 13.34
CA TRP A 97 7.05 0.85 13.29
C TRP A 97 7.45 0.20 14.62
N GLY A 98 7.74 1.01 15.65
CA GLY A 98 8.12 0.53 16.98
C GLY A 98 9.56 0.00 17.06
N LYS A 99 10.41 0.26 16.06
CA LYS A 99 11.83 -0.14 16.07
C LYS A 99 12.73 1.06 16.34
N ARG A 100 13.60 0.93 17.34
CA ARG A 100 14.71 1.88 17.59
C ARG A 100 15.85 1.71 16.59
N ASP A 101 15.85 0.63 15.81
CA ASP A 101 16.81 0.41 14.72
C ASP A 101 16.30 1.04 13.43
N ARG A 102 17.17 1.78 12.73
CA ARG A 102 16.86 2.53 11.50
C ARG A 102 16.65 1.65 10.27
N GLU A 103 16.78 0.33 10.42
CA GLU A 103 16.60 -0.60 9.30
C GLU A 103 15.16 -1.11 9.24
N PRO A 104 14.52 -1.08 8.05
CA PRO A 104 13.24 -1.74 7.87
C PRO A 104 13.40 -3.23 8.21
N PRO A 105 12.38 -3.91 8.76
CA PRO A 105 12.40 -5.37 8.88
C PRO A 105 12.86 -5.98 7.55
N PHE A 106 13.76 -6.97 7.59
CA PHE A 106 14.38 -7.61 6.42
C PHE A 106 13.39 -8.10 5.34
N PHE A 107 12.10 -8.22 5.68
CA PHE A 107 11.03 -8.63 4.78
C PHE A 107 10.29 -7.47 4.10
N LEU A 108 10.53 -6.21 4.49
CA LEU A 108 9.99 -5.05 3.78
C LEU A 108 10.90 -4.69 2.60
N GLY A 109 10.38 -4.83 1.40
CA GLY A 109 10.98 -4.23 0.22
C GLY A 109 10.96 -2.70 0.33
N ARG A 110 12.05 -2.06 -0.08
CA ARG A 110 12.21 -0.61 -0.07
C ARG A 110 12.45 -0.10 -1.48
N GLY A 111 11.68 0.89 -1.88
CA GLY A 111 11.82 1.55 -3.17
C GLY A 111 11.55 0.65 -4.37
N GLY A 112 11.78 1.21 -5.56
CA GLY A 112 11.81 0.46 -6.81
C GLY A 112 10.55 0.57 -7.65
N THR A 113 10.60 -0.10 -8.80
CA THR A 113 9.54 -0.09 -9.81
C THR A 113 9.10 -1.50 -10.14
N PHE A 114 7.78 -1.68 -10.28
CA PHE A 114 7.18 -2.98 -10.59
C PHE A 114 7.15 -3.22 -12.10
N LYS A 115 8.33 -3.45 -12.69
CA LYS A 115 8.52 -3.54 -14.15
C LYS A 115 7.97 -4.81 -14.79
N ASN A 116 7.71 -5.87 -14.02
CA ASN A 116 7.20 -7.14 -14.56
C ASN A 116 5.67 -7.30 -14.42
N ILE A 117 5.00 -6.32 -13.84
CA ILE A 117 3.55 -6.40 -13.64
C ILE A 117 2.82 -6.01 -14.92
N ALA A 118 1.93 -6.88 -15.40
CA ALA A 118 1.10 -6.64 -16.58
C ALA A 118 0.27 -5.35 -16.40
N PRO A 119 0.07 -4.52 -17.44
CA PRO A 119 -0.70 -3.29 -17.31
C PRO A 119 -2.20 -3.59 -17.04
N PHE A 120 -2.95 -2.61 -16.52
CA PHE A 120 -4.41 -2.73 -16.36
C PHE A 120 -5.15 -2.56 -17.69
N SER A 121 -4.51 -1.97 -18.69
CA SER A 121 -5.01 -1.80 -20.06
C SER A 121 -3.84 -1.83 -21.05
N SER A 122 -4.01 -2.52 -22.17
CA SER A 122 -3.01 -2.58 -23.24
C SER A 122 -3.04 -1.33 -24.14
N ASP A 123 -4.20 -0.71 -24.31
CA ASP A 123 -4.39 0.42 -25.23
C ASP A 123 -3.86 1.73 -24.64
N TRP A 124 -3.97 1.88 -23.32
CA TRP A 124 -3.47 3.05 -22.62
C TRP A 124 -2.94 2.64 -21.25
N PRO A 125 -1.67 2.21 -21.16
CA PRO A 125 -1.09 1.73 -19.92
C PRO A 125 -0.91 2.87 -18.92
N LEU A 126 -1.18 2.57 -17.64
CA LEU A 126 -0.77 3.44 -16.54
C LEU A 126 0.77 3.43 -16.41
N PRO A 127 1.37 4.48 -15.82
CA PRO A 127 2.79 4.47 -15.47
C PRO A 127 3.17 3.25 -14.62
N VAL A 128 4.44 2.84 -14.71
CA VAL A 128 4.97 1.78 -13.84
C VAL A 128 4.86 2.20 -12.38
N VAL A 129 4.37 1.29 -11.54
CA VAL A 129 4.21 1.55 -10.10
C VAL A 129 5.57 1.85 -9.48
N ARG A 130 5.72 3.01 -8.83
CA ARG A 130 6.87 3.39 -8.01
C ARG A 130 6.44 3.36 -6.56
N LEU A 131 7.13 2.54 -5.76
CA LEU A 131 6.75 2.32 -4.36
C LEU A 131 7.79 2.89 -3.42
N ASP A 132 7.35 3.25 -2.21
CA ASP A 132 8.27 3.55 -1.12
C ASP A 132 8.59 2.31 -0.29
N TYR A 133 7.56 1.57 0.15
CA TYR A 133 7.73 0.25 0.77
C TYR A 133 6.62 -0.72 0.43
N TYR A 134 6.94 -2.01 0.51
CA TYR A 134 5.99 -3.09 0.36
C TYR A 134 6.40 -4.34 1.12
N ASN A 135 5.44 -5.19 1.42
CA ASN A 135 5.63 -6.55 1.92
C ASN A 135 4.85 -7.54 1.06
N GLY A 136 5.25 -8.80 1.12
CA GLY A 136 4.63 -9.92 0.42
C GLY A 136 5.20 -11.25 0.91
N ALA A 137 5.02 -12.30 0.12
CA ALA A 137 5.52 -13.64 0.41
C ALA A 137 6.99 -13.80 0.01
N ARG A 138 7.72 -14.71 0.67
CA ARG A 138 9.06 -15.09 0.22
C ARG A 138 8.95 -15.94 -1.04
N GLN A 139 10.02 -15.97 -1.82
CA GLN A 139 10.07 -16.79 -3.03
C GLN A 139 9.79 -18.28 -2.75
N ASP A 140 10.28 -18.78 -1.62
CA ASP A 140 10.11 -20.19 -1.21
C ASP A 140 8.71 -20.51 -0.68
N ASP A 141 7.94 -19.49 -0.28
CA ASP A 141 6.56 -19.64 0.17
C ASP A 141 5.59 -19.86 -1.00
N ILE A 142 6.03 -19.60 -2.24
CA ILE A 142 5.22 -19.76 -3.45
C ILE A 142 5.79 -20.89 -4.34
N GLU A 143 5.00 -21.94 -4.52
CA GLU A 143 5.32 -23.05 -5.43
C GLU A 143 5.76 -22.54 -6.82
N LEU A 144 6.83 -23.13 -7.37
CA LEU A 144 7.38 -22.73 -8.67
C LEU A 144 6.31 -22.68 -9.78
N LYS A 145 5.40 -23.65 -9.82
CA LYS A 145 4.31 -23.69 -10.81
C LYS A 145 3.34 -22.51 -10.69
N VAL A 146 3.14 -21.98 -9.49
CA VAL A 146 2.30 -20.79 -9.27
C VAL A 146 3.06 -19.56 -9.76
N ARG A 147 4.34 -19.45 -9.43
CA ARG A 147 5.24 -18.38 -9.91
C ARG A 147 5.31 -18.31 -11.43
N GLU A 148 5.47 -19.46 -12.09
CA GLU A 148 5.49 -19.54 -13.56
C GLU A 148 4.14 -19.15 -14.18
N LYS A 149 3.03 -19.60 -13.59
CA LYS A 149 1.70 -19.38 -14.18
C LYS A 149 1.18 -17.95 -13.97
N LEU A 150 1.54 -17.33 -12.85
CA LEU A 150 1.08 -15.99 -12.46
C LEU A 150 2.21 -14.94 -12.53
N HIS A 151 3.27 -15.23 -13.28
CA HIS A 151 4.53 -14.48 -13.32
C HIS A 151 4.35 -12.96 -13.39
N ASP A 152 3.55 -12.48 -14.35
CA ASP A 152 3.29 -11.06 -14.62
C ASP A 152 2.25 -10.43 -13.68
N LYS A 153 1.77 -11.17 -12.69
CA LYS A 153 0.79 -10.69 -11.68
C LYS A 153 1.36 -10.67 -10.28
N ILE A 154 2.23 -11.62 -9.93
CA ILE A 154 2.74 -11.77 -8.57
C ILE A 154 4.24 -11.54 -8.45
N ILE A 155 5.00 -11.48 -9.54
CA ILE A 155 6.45 -11.21 -9.49
C ILE A 155 6.67 -9.77 -9.95
N PRO A 156 7.04 -8.82 -9.07
CA PRO A 156 7.02 -7.42 -9.47
C PRO A 156 8.23 -6.95 -10.29
N TRP A 157 9.36 -7.65 -10.25
CA TRP A 157 10.61 -7.26 -10.92
C TRP A 157 11.01 -8.22 -12.04
N LEU A 158 11.79 -7.69 -12.97
CA LEU A 158 12.52 -8.47 -13.97
C LEU A 158 13.92 -8.81 -13.44
N GLY A 159 14.38 -10.03 -13.71
CA GLY A 159 15.71 -10.52 -13.32
C GLY A 159 15.73 -11.21 -11.95
N ASP A 160 16.89 -11.77 -11.61
CA ASP A 160 17.08 -12.53 -10.38
C ASP A 160 17.30 -11.60 -9.18
N LYS A 161 16.38 -11.65 -8.23
CA LYS A 161 16.40 -10.84 -7.00
C LYS A 161 15.99 -11.73 -5.82
N ASP A 162 16.90 -12.61 -5.43
CA ASP A 162 16.75 -13.70 -4.45
C ASP A 162 16.22 -13.33 -3.04
N GLN A 163 15.86 -12.08 -2.76
CA GLN A 163 15.45 -11.64 -1.42
C GLN A 163 14.28 -10.64 -1.41
N VAL A 164 13.63 -10.42 -2.55
CA VAL A 164 12.59 -9.38 -2.64
C VAL A 164 11.18 -10.00 -2.63
N PRO A 165 10.23 -9.48 -1.82
CA PRO A 165 8.90 -10.10 -1.64
C PRO A 165 8.05 -10.25 -2.91
N LEU A 166 7.58 -11.47 -3.18
CA LEU A 166 6.61 -11.75 -4.23
C LEU A 166 5.17 -11.53 -3.73
N ALA A 167 4.22 -11.45 -4.65
CA ALA A 167 2.80 -11.24 -4.39
C ALA A 167 2.53 -10.12 -3.36
N PRO A 168 3.06 -8.91 -3.59
CA PRO A 168 2.98 -7.86 -2.58
C PRO A 168 1.52 -7.47 -2.31
N ASN A 169 1.15 -7.46 -1.05
CA ASN A 169 -0.22 -7.22 -0.57
C ASN A 169 -0.26 -6.21 0.59
N PHE A 170 0.89 -5.68 1.01
CA PHE A 170 0.98 -4.59 1.97
C PHE A 170 1.92 -3.52 1.41
N PHE A 171 1.49 -2.27 1.45
CA PHE A 171 2.24 -1.15 0.87
C PHE A 171 2.27 0.04 1.82
N VAL A 172 3.34 0.82 1.77
CA VAL A 172 3.46 2.09 2.50
C VAL A 172 3.94 3.15 1.53
N GLU A 173 3.17 4.24 1.40
CA GLU A 173 3.53 5.40 0.59
C GLU A 173 3.74 6.61 1.50
N LEU A 174 4.76 7.41 1.19
CA LEU A 174 5.08 8.62 1.91
C LEU A 174 4.75 9.84 1.06
N GLY A 175 4.12 10.84 1.67
CA GLY A 175 3.92 12.14 1.03
C GLY A 175 5.16 12.98 1.21
N ASP A 176 5.77 13.42 0.09
CA ASP A 176 6.81 14.43 0.15
C ASP A 176 6.20 15.74 0.70
N PRO A 177 6.76 16.36 1.75
CA PRO A 177 6.28 17.65 2.26
C PRO A 177 6.22 18.77 1.19
N SER A 178 6.97 18.62 0.11
CA SER A 178 7.01 19.57 -1.02
C SER A 178 5.89 19.35 -2.04
N GLU A 179 5.14 18.24 -1.95
CA GLU A 179 4.10 17.87 -2.90
C GLU A 179 2.71 17.85 -2.24
N PRO A 180 1.63 18.03 -3.02
CA PRO A 180 0.26 17.83 -2.52
C PRO A 180 0.07 16.40 -1.99
N THR A 181 -0.57 16.26 -0.82
CA THR A 181 -0.85 14.96 -0.19
C THR A 181 -1.66 14.02 -1.11
N THR A 182 -2.42 14.57 -2.07
CA THR A 182 -3.12 13.82 -3.12
C THR A 182 -2.21 12.93 -3.96
N VAL A 183 -0.94 13.29 -4.15
CA VAL A 183 0.06 12.44 -4.84
C VAL A 183 0.23 11.13 -4.07
N CYS A 184 0.48 11.21 -2.76
CA CYS A 184 0.62 10.05 -1.89
C CYS A 184 -0.64 9.17 -1.88
N PHE A 185 -1.83 9.76 -1.81
CA PHE A 185 -3.08 9.01 -1.84
C PHE A 185 -3.31 8.28 -3.17
N ARG A 186 -2.97 8.91 -4.31
CA ARG A 186 -3.05 8.27 -5.64
C ARG A 186 -2.08 7.11 -5.78
N LYS A 187 -0.85 7.27 -5.26
CA LYS A 187 0.13 6.18 -5.21
C LYS A 187 -0.39 5.00 -4.40
N ALA A 188 -0.94 5.25 -3.22
CA ALA A 188 -1.51 4.20 -2.37
C ALA A 188 -2.70 3.50 -3.04
N CYS A 189 -3.59 4.26 -3.70
CA CYS A 189 -4.71 3.71 -4.48
C CYS A 189 -4.20 2.76 -5.58
N TYR A 190 -3.21 3.20 -6.35
CA TYR A 190 -2.66 2.43 -7.45
C TYR A 190 -1.89 1.18 -6.97
N ALA A 191 -1.03 1.32 -5.96
CA ALA A 191 -0.30 0.21 -5.36
C ALA A 191 -1.26 -0.85 -4.78
N GLY A 192 -2.31 -0.39 -4.09
CA GLY A 192 -3.34 -1.27 -3.55
C GLY A 192 -4.10 -2.05 -4.62
N ALA A 193 -4.44 -1.44 -5.74
CA ALA A 193 -5.04 -2.15 -6.87
C ALA A 193 -4.11 -3.23 -7.46
N VAL A 194 -2.81 -2.94 -7.53
CA VAL A 194 -1.80 -3.90 -8.02
C VAL A 194 -1.71 -5.11 -7.11
N GLY A 195 -1.60 -4.91 -5.79
CA GLY A 195 -1.60 -6.01 -4.83
C GLY A 195 -2.93 -6.77 -4.81
N CYS A 196 -4.05 -6.06 -4.93
CA CYS A 196 -5.37 -6.68 -4.96
C CYS A 196 -5.53 -7.61 -6.17
N ARG A 197 -5.02 -7.19 -7.35
CA ARG A 197 -4.96 -8.04 -8.54
C ARG A 197 -4.06 -9.26 -8.37
N ALA A 198 -2.93 -9.11 -7.67
CA ALA A 198 -2.06 -10.24 -7.33
C ALA A 198 -2.79 -11.25 -6.43
N MET A 199 -3.45 -10.77 -5.36
CA MET A 199 -4.24 -11.62 -4.45
C MET A 199 -5.40 -12.31 -5.18
N GLN A 200 -6.13 -11.59 -6.02
CA GLN A 200 -7.20 -12.16 -6.84
C GLN A 200 -6.68 -13.26 -7.77
N ALA A 201 -5.52 -13.07 -8.40
CA ALA A 201 -4.90 -14.06 -9.27
C ALA A 201 -4.52 -15.34 -8.50
N LEU A 202 -3.97 -15.19 -7.29
CA LEU A 202 -3.66 -16.31 -6.40
C LEU A 202 -4.93 -17.08 -5.99
N GLN A 203 -5.98 -16.37 -5.56
CA GLN A 203 -7.24 -16.99 -5.17
C GLN A 203 -7.97 -17.66 -6.34
N SER A 204 -7.75 -17.18 -7.57
CA SER A 204 -8.35 -17.75 -8.78
C SER A 204 -7.51 -18.87 -9.39
N TYR A 205 -6.31 -19.16 -8.86
CA TYR A 205 -5.45 -20.21 -9.37
C TYR A 205 -6.13 -21.59 -9.27
N ARG A 206 -6.07 -22.38 -10.35
CA ARG A 206 -6.77 -23.67 -10.53
C ARG A 206 -8.30 -23.61 -10.48
N ARG A 207 -8.90 -22.42 -10.68
CA ARG A 207 -10.35 -22.25 -10.88
C ARG A 207 -10.65 -21.92 -12.34
N ASP A 208 -11.82 -22.33 -12.82
CA ASP A 208 -12.25 -22.08 -14.20
C ASP A 208 -12.59 -20.61 -14.48
N ARG A 209 -12.95 -19.86 -13.43
CA ARG A 209 -13.32 -18.44 -13.49
C ARG A 209 -12.63 -17.68 -12.38
N THR A 210 -12.48 -16.37 -12.59
CA THR A 210 -12.01 -15.45 -11.56
C THR A 210 -12.96 -15.46 -10.37
N PHE A 211 -12.38 -15.60 -9.19
CA PHE A 211 -13.09 -15.72 -7.93
C PHE A 211 -13.21 -14.37 -7.22
N TYR A 212 -14.34 -14.18 -6.55
CA TYR A 212 -14.66 -12.99 -5.76
C TYR A 212 -15.35 -13.42 -4.46
N ASP A 213 -14.69 -13.20 -3.33
CA ASP A 213 -15.26 -13.35 -1.99
C ASP A 213 -15.66 -12.01 -1.36
N HIS A 214 -15.31 -10.90 -2.04
CA HIS A 214 -15.49 -9.52 -1.60
C HIS A 214 -14.72 -9.19 -0.30
N GLU A 215 -13.67 -9.93 0.04
CA GLU A 215 -12.80 -9.64 1.17
C GLU A 215 -11.57 -8.82 0.75
N ALA A 216 -11.03 -8.04 1.67
CA ALA A 216 -9.79 -7.30 1.45
C ALA A 216 -8.59 -8.10 1.97
N TYR A 217 -7.68 -8.43 1.06
CA TYR A 217 -6.39 -9.08 1.34
C TYR A 217 -5.19 -8.16 1.08
N THR A 218 -5.45 -6.95 0.59
CA THR A 218 -4.43 -5.96 0.31
C THR A 218 -4.67 -4.71 1.13
N ILE A 219 -3.63 -4.20 1.77
CA ILE A 219 -3.68 -3.03 2.64
C ILE A 219 -2.61 -2.02 2.18
N THR A 220 -2.96 -0.74 2.17
CA THR A 220 -1.99 0.34 1.97
C THR A 220 -2.01 1.29 3.14
N GLY A 221 -0.85 1.72 3.61
CA GLY A 221 -0.68 2.83 4.53
C GLY A 221 -0.13 4.06 3.83
N THR A 222 -0.58 5.24 4.23
CA THR A 222 0.04 6.52 3.85
C THR A 222 0.54 7.25 5.09
N TYR A 223 1.72 7.86 5.00
CA TYR A 223 2.15 8.89 5.95
C TYR A 223 2.43 10.18 5.20
N ALA A 224 1.60 11.20 5.41
CA ALA A 224 1.74 12.50 4.75
C ALA A 224 1.26 13.61 5.69
N SER A 225 2.02 14.70 5.81
CA SER A 225 1.64 15.86 6.64
C SER A 225 1.24 15.49 8.08
N GLY A 226 1.98 14.58 8.71
CA GLY A 226 1.71 14.11 10.08
C GLY A 226 0.48 13.20 10.22
N MET A 227 -0.20 12.86 9.12
CA MET A 227 -1.34 11.94 9.12
C MET A 227 -0.91 10.54 8.70
N LEU A 228 -1.21 9.55 9.53
CA LEU A 228 -1.15 8.14 9.16
C LEU A 228 -2.55 7.68 8.74
N THR A 229 -2.71 7.18 7.52
CA THR A 229 -4.00 6.64 7.05
C THR A 229 -3.84 5.23 6.52
N LEU A 230 -4.77 4.35 6.86
CA LEU A 230 -4.78 2.95 6.43
C LEU A 230 -6.00 2.68 5.55
N TYR A 231 -5.79 1.92 4.48
CA TYR A 231 -6.84 1.56 3.53
C TYR A 231 -6.83 0.06 3.23
N ALA A 232 -8.01 -0.52 3.14
CA ALA A 232 -8.25 -1.85 2.61
C ALA A 232 -8.54 -1.77 1.10
N HIS A 233 -8.09 -2.78 0.36
CA HIS A 233 -8.37 -2.92 -1.06
C HIS A 233 -9.00 -4.27 -1.34
N HIS A 234 -10.12 -4.26 -2.06
CA HIS A 234 -10.81 -5.49 -2.47
C HIS A 234 -11.27 -5.42 -3.92
N ALA A 235 -11.36 -6.59 -4.56
CA ALA A 235 -11.78 -6.71 -5.93
C ALA A 235 -13.27 -7.06 -5.99
N ILE A 236 -13.97 -6.46 -6.94
CA ILE A 236 -15.36 -6.79 -7.28
C ILE A 236 -15.43 -7.17 -8.76
N PRO A 237 -16.40 -8.01 -9.16
CA PRO A 237 -16.64 -8.27 -10.58
C PRO A 237 -16.96 -6.96 -11.28
N HIS A 238 -16.30 -6.70 -12.41
CA HIS A 238 -16.71 -5.58 -13.25
C HIS A 238 -18.11 -5.87 -13.81
N VAL A 239 -19.03 -4.93 -13.67
CA VAL A 239 -20.34 -4.97 -14.34
C VAL A 239 -20.15 -4.30 -15.72
N PRO A 240 -20.22 -5.06 -16.82
CA PRO A 240 -19.87 -4.50 -18.14
C PRO A 240 -20.81 -3.38 -18.56
N GLY A 241 -20.23 -2.26 -18.98
CA GLY A 241 -20.84 -1.26 -19.88
C GLY A 241 -20.41 -1.48 -21.34
N VAL A 242 -20.83 -0.60 -22.25
CA VAL A 242 -20.71 -0.74 -23.72
C VAL A 242 -19.26 -0.78 -24.25
N SER A 243 -18.23 -0.62 -23.42
CA SER A 243 -16.85 -0.40 -23.92
C SER A 243 -15.71 -0.91 -23.03
N SER A 244 -15.98 -1.81 -22.09
CA SER A 244 -14.95 -2.31 -21.15
C SER A 244 -14.72 -3.81 -21.29
N CYS A 245 -13.48 -4.20 -21.62
CA CYS A 245 -13.01 -5.58 -21.60
C CYS A 245 -12.39 -5.99 -20.25
N ARG A 246 -12.46 -5.13 -19.22
CA ARG A 246 -11.86 -5.38 -17.92
C ARG A 246 -12.71 -6.35 -17.10
N GLN A 247 -12.05 -7.23 -16.36
CA GLN A 247 -12.73 -8.31 -15.64
C GLN A 247 -13.13 -7.92 -14.20
N SER A 248 -12.33 -7.07 -13.57
CA SER A 248 -12.43 -6.72 -12.14
C SER A 248 -12.31 -5.22 -11.96
N ASP A 249 -13.02 -4.70 -10.96
CA ASP A 249 -12.83 -3.37 -10.41
C ASP A 249 -12.21 -3.49 -9.00
N TYR A 250 -11.42 -2.49 -8.59
CA TYR A 250 -10.64 -2.47 -7.36
C TYR A 250 -11.05 -1.28 -6.51
N ILE A 251 -11.54 -1.56 -5.31
CA ILE A 251 -12.10 -0.55 -4.42
C ILE A 251 -11.15 -0.31 -3.26
N MET A 252 -10.76 0.94 -3.05
CA MET A 252 -10.04 1.41 -1.87
C MET A 252 -11.03 1.88 -0.80
N THR A 253 -10.89 1.42 0.43
CA THR A 253 -11.78 1.79 1.56
C THR A 253 -10.95 2.13 2.81
N GLN A 254 -11.19 3.29 3.43
CA GLN A 254 -10.38 3.80 4.55
C GLN A 254 -10.68 3.11 5.88
N LEU A 255 -9.74 2.30 6.37
CA LEU A 255 -9.85 1.62 7.66
C LEU A 255 -9.72 2.57 8.85
N GLY A 256 -8.86 3.59 8.74
CA GLY A 256 -8.65 4.55 9.82
C GLY A 256 -7.63 5.62 9.47
N ALA A 257 -7.70 6.75 10.17
CA ALA A 257 -6.80 7.89 10.02
C ALA A 257 -6.45 8.45 11.40
N TRP A 258 -5.17 8.70 11.63
CA TRP A 258 -4.65 9.22 12.89
C TRP A 258 -3.74 10.42 12.63
N SER A 259 -4.01 11.52 13.32
CA SER A 259 -3.07 12.64 13.38
C SER A 259 -1.95 12.27 14.35
N MET A 260 -0.83 11.80 13.80
CA MET A 260 0.32 11.30 14.57
C MET A 260 1.01 12.41 15.37
N ILE A 261 0.71 13.68 15.06
CA ILE A 261 1.30 14.86 15.69
C ILE A 261 0.35 15.59 16.65
N HIS A 262 -0.90 15.11 16.81
CA HIS A 262 -1.90 15.76 17.66
C HIS A 262 -1.58 15.58 19.16
N ASP A 263 -1.61 14.32 19.63
CA ASP A 263 -1.30 13.93 21.00
C ASP A 263 -0.71 12.51 21.06
N ALA A 264 -0.11 12.15 22.20
CA ALA A 264 0.54 10.85 22.38
C ALA A 264 -0.47 9.68 22.33
N ALA A 265 -1.72 9.89 22.72
CA ALA A 265 -2.74 8.84 22.71
C ALA A 265 -3.11 8.45 21.27
N THR A 266 -3.33 9.44 20.41
CA THR A 266 -3.61 9.30 18.97
C THR A 266 -2.43 8.70 18.25
N PHE A 267 -1.20 9.13 18.58
CA PHE A 267 0.02 8.49 18.07
C PHE A 267 0.05 6.99 18.41
N ARG A 268 -0.13 6.64 19.70
CA ARG A 268 -0.09 5.23 20.14
C ARG A 268 -1.17 4.39 19.45
N GLN A 269 -2.36 4.95 19.22
CA GLN A 269 -3.43 4.27 18.49
C GLN A 269 -3.03 3.99 17.04
N GLY A 270 -2.55 5.00 16.30
CA GLY A 270 -2.14 4.85 14.91
C GLY A 270 -0.94 3.91 14.74
N ALA A 271 0.09 4.06 15.58
CA ALA A 271 1.25 3.18 15.56
C ALA A 271 0.88 1.72 15.91
N THR A 272 -0.04 1.50 16.86
CA THR A 272 -0.54 0.15 17.18
C THR A 272 -1.28 -0.46 15.99
N ALA A 273 -2.17 0.30 15.34
CA ALA A 273 -2.88 -0.17 14.16
C ALA A 273 -1.90 -0.55 13.03
N PHE A 274 -0.86 0.25 12.83
CA PHE A 274 0.18 -0.03 11.85
C PHE A 274 0.99 -1.30 12.17
N GLU A 275 1.44 -1.46 13.42
CA GLU A 275 2.19 -2.64 13.86
C GLU A 275 1.38 -3.94 13.74
N MET A 276 0.06 -3.88 14.00
CA MET A 276 -0.84 -5.02 13.81
C MET A 276 -0.87 -5.51 12.37
N LEU A 277 -0.81 -4.60 11.40
CA LEU A 277 -0.76 -4.96 9.99
C LEU A 277 0.57 -5.61 9.63
N LEU A 278 1.69 -5.00 10.03
CA LEU A 278 3.03 -5.55 9.78
C LEU A 278 3.15 -6.99 10.33
N SER A 279 2.75 -7.20 11.58
CA SER A 279 2.83 -8.51 12.23
C SER A 279 1.78 -9.51 11.75
N GLY A 280 0.65 -9.04 11.20
CA GLY A 280 -0.32 -9.88 10.52
C GLY A 280 0.26 -10.51 9.24
N GLN A 281 1.09 -9.76 8.51
CA GLN A 281 1.78 -10.27 7.32
C GLN A 281 2.80 -11.36 7.67
N GLU A 282 3.52 -11.22 8.79
CA GLU A 282 4.51 -12.22 9.23
C GLU A 282 3.87 -13.58 9.59
N ARG A 283 2.62 -13.60 10.07
CA ARG A 283 1.91 -14.84 10.44
C ARG A 283 1.20 -15.51 9.27
N GLY A 284 0.91 -14.76 8.20
CA GLY A 284 0.29 -15.28 6.98
C GLY A 284 1.20 -16.23 6.19
N CYS A 285 2.53 -16.13 6.37
CA CYS A 285 3.52 -16.99 5.71
C CYS A 285 3.79 -18.32 6.44
N SER A 286 2.99 -18.69 7.45
CA SER A 286 3.25 -19.90 8.29
C SER A 286 2.12 -20.94 8.29
N ASN A 287 1.15 -20.87 7.37
CA ASN A 287 0.10 -21.88 7.23
C ASN A 287 0.03 -22.47 5.82
#